data_AF-A0A644XXZ5-F1
#
_entry.id   AF-A0A644XXZ5-F1
#
_cell.length_a   1.000
_cell.length_b   1.000
_cell.length_c   1.000
_cell.angle_alpha   90.00
_cell.angle_beta   90.00
_cell.angle_gamma   90.00
#
_symmetry.space_group_name_H-M   'P 1'
#
loop_
_entity.id
_entity.type
_entity.pdbx_description
1 polymer ?
#
loop_
_entity_poly.entity_id
_entity_poly.type
_entity_poly.pdbx_seq_one_letter_code
_entity_poly.pdbx_strand_id
1 'polypeptide(L)'
;MGAEAGIGGTYGVMPELFLKANEAIEKGDIALARKIQYKINDIIFGMVKCEGHLYDVIKAILAMNGLNVGSARGPLPRISEKDQAQVKAMHDLIEEAKKEFK
;
A
#
# COMPACT_ATOMS: atom_id res chain seq x y z
N MET A 1 -16.69 -13.96 -9.68
CA MET A 1 -16.48 -12.56 -9.24
C MET A 1 -17.67 -11.74 -9.75
N GLY A 2 -18.14 -10.73 -9.00
CA GLY A 2 -19.34 -9.95 -9.37
C GLY A 2 -19.40 -8.53 -8.76
N ALA A 3 -18.30 -8.06 -8.17
CA ALA A 3 -18.17 -6.67 -7.77
C ALA A 3 -17.63 -5.87 -8.96
N GLU A 4 -18.24 -4.72 -9.25
CA GLU A 4 -17.88 -3.84 -10.38
C GLU A 4 -16.90 -2.72 -10.01
N ALA A 5 -16.66 -2.53 -8.70
CA ALA A 5 -15.75 -1.50 -8.19
C ALA A 5 -15.09 -1.93 -6.88
N GLY A 6 -14.00 -1.25 -6.51
CA GLY A 6 -13.26 -1.46 -5.26
C GLY A 6 -13.13 -0.21 -4.41
N ILE A 7 -13.33 -0.33 -3.10
CA ILE A 7 -13.02 0.69 -2.10
C ILE A 7 -12.10 0.07 -1.07
N GLY A 8 -10.92 0.65 -0.85
CA GLY A 8 -9.94 0.11 0.08
C GLY A 8 -9.08 1.18 0.74
N GLY A 9 -8.83 1.03 2.05
CA GLY A 9 -8.07 2.00 2.84
C GLY A 9 -6.59 2.07 2.49
N THR A 10 -6.02 1.01 1.90
CA THR A 10 -4.61 0.95 1.48
C THR A 10 -4.39 1.53 0.08
N TYR A 11 -5.44 1.92 -0.64
CA TYR A 11 -5.31 2.39 -2.01
C TYR A 11 -4.57 3.72 -2.07
N GLY A 12 -4.75 4.58 -1.07
CA GLY A 12 -4.15 5.92 -1.04
C GLY A 12 -2.62 5.97 -1.03
N VAL A 13 -1.93 4.90 -0.62
CA VAL A 13 -0.46 4.87 -0.58
C VAL A 13 0.18 4.32 -1.85
N MET A 14 -0.60 3.59 -2.66
CA MET A 14 -0.12 2.92 -3.88
C MET A 14 -1.24 2.78 -4.94
N PRO A 15 -1.94 3.88 -5.30
CA PRO A 15 -3.13 3.82 -6.16
C PRO A 15 -2.83 3.24 -7.56
N GLU A 16 -1.63 3.49 -8.09
CA GLU A 16 -1.20 3.03 -9.42
C GLU A 16 -1.26 1.50 -9.54
N LEU A 17 -0.93 0.77 -8.46
CA LEU A 17 -0.97 -0.69 -8.46
C LEU A 17 -2.41 -1.22 -8.55
N PHE A 18 -3.35 -0.58 -7.85
CA PHE A 18 -4.76 -0.98 -7.91
C PHE A 18 -5.40 -0.64 -9.26
N LEU A 19 -5.07 0.52 -9.82
CA LEU A 19 -5.50 0.88 -11.18
C LEU A 19 -4.96 -0.12 -12.21
N LYS A 20 -3.69 -0.52 -12.07
CA LYS A 20 -3.08 -1.51 -12.97
C LYS A 20 -3.67 -2.91 -12.82
N ALA A 21 -3.94 -3.33 -11.58
CA ALA A 21 -4.63 -4.59 -11.31
C ALA A 21 -6.04 -4.59 -11.94
N ASN A 22 -6.79 -3.49 -11.82
CA ASN A 22 -8.11 -3.34 -12.44
C ASN A 22 -8.02 -3.40 -13.97
N GLU A 23 -7.08 -2.67 -14.58
CA GLU A 23 -6.83 -2.71 -16.03
C GLU A 23 -6.57 -4.15 -16.51
N ALA A 24 -5.78 -4.93 -15.76
CA ALA A 24 -5.51 -6.33 -16.10
C ALA A 24 -6.77 -7.21 -16.00
N ILE A 25 -7.63 -7.00 -15.00
CA ILE A 25 -8.92 -7.69 -14.87
C ILE A 25 -9.86 -7.34 -16.04
N GLU A 26 -9.98 -6.06 -16.40
CA GLU A 26 -10.83 -5.60 -17.51
C GLU A 26 -10.38 -6.19 -18.85
N LYS A 27 -9.07 -6.39 -19.04
CA LYS A 27 -8.50 -7.04 -20.22
C LYS A 27 -8.56 -8.58 -20.17
N GLY A 28 -9.01 -9.16 -19.07
CA GLY A 28 -9.03 -10.61 -18.86
C GLY A 28 -7.66 -11.24 -18.58
N ASP A 29 -6.61 -10.45 -18.34
CA ASP A 29 -5.28 -10.94 -17.97
C ASP A 29 -5.22 -11.25 -16.46
N ILE A 30 -5.84 -12.37 -16.10
CA ILE A 30 -5.92 -12.84 -14.71
C ILE A 30 -4.53 -13.18 -14.15
N ALA A 31 -3.57 -13.57 -14.99
CA ALA A 31 -2.22 -13.90 -14.55
C ALA A 31 -1.48 -12.64 -14.07
N LEU A 32 -1.54 -11.57 -14.87
CA LEU A 32 -0.97 -10.28 -14.49
C LEU A 32 -1.69 -9.67 -13.28
N ALA A 33 -3.03 -9.67 -13.28
CA ALA A 33 -3.82 -9.15 -12.15
C ALA A 33 -3.43 -9.86 -10.84
N ARG A 34 -3.27 -11.18 -10.88
CA ARG A 34 -2.82 -11.97 -9.73
C ARG A 34 -1.41 -11.60 -9.30
N LYS A 35 -0.48 -11.42 -10.24
CA LYS A 35 0.91 -11.02 -9.93
C LYS A 35 0.95 -9.67 -9.20
N ILE A 36 0.19 -8.69 -9.71
CA ILE A 36 0.08 -7.36 -9.08
C ILE A 36 -0.56 -7.49 -7.69
N GLN A 37 -1.63 -8.28 -7.56
CA GLN A 37 -2.31 -8.49 -6.28
C GLN A 37 -1.40 -9.12 -5.22
N TYR A 38 -0.52 -10.06 -5.59
CA TYR A 38 0.46 -10.61 -4.65
C TYR A 38 1.43 -9.53 -4.15
N LYS A 39 1.92 -8.67 -5.04
CA LYS A 39 2.81 -7.55 -4.65
C LYS A 39 2.09 -6.55 -3.75
N ILE A 40 0.84 -6.22 -4.05
CA ILE A 40 -0.02 -5.40 -3.17
C ILE A 40 -0.14 -6.05 -1.79
N ASN A 41 -0.41 -7.36 -1.73
CA ASN A 41 -0.55 -8.07 -0.47
C ASN A 41 0.75 -8.11 0.33
N ASP A 42 1.90 -8.32 -0.32
CA ASP A 42 3.21 -8.30 0.35
C ASP A 42 3.46 -6.93 1.02
N ILE A 43 3.12 -5.83 0.33
CA ILE A 43 3.19 -4.47 0.88
C ILE A 43 2.25 -4.32 2.08
N ILE A 44 0.98 -4.73 1.96
CA ILE A 44 0.00 -4.64 3.04
C ILE A 44 0.44 -5.45 4.25
N PHE A 45 0.92 -6.68 4.04
CA PHE A 45 1.40 -7.55 5.11
C PHE A 45 2.65 -6.99 5.78
N GLY A 46 3.53 -6.32 5.04
CA GLY A 46 4.66 -5.63 5.65
C GLY A 46 4.24 -4.38 6.43
N MET A 47 3.19 -3.65 6.01
CA MET A 47 2.68 -2.51 6.77
C MET A 47 2.02 -2.94 8.09
N VAL A 48 1.24 -4.02 8.11
CA VAL A 48 0.55 -4.49 9.34
C VAL A 48 1.49 -5.23 10.32
N LYS A 49 2.77 -5.42 9.96
CA LYS A 49 3.80 -5.94 10.88
C LYS A 49 4.36 -4.88 11.84
N CYS A 50 4.12 -3.60 11.57
CA CYS A 50 4.53 -2.52 12.46
C CYS A 50 3.74 -2.57 13.79
N GLU A 51 4.35 -2.05 14.87
CA GLU A 51 3.68 -1.85 16.16
C GLU A 51 2.60 -0.76 16.06
N GLY A 52 2.86 0.29 15.27
CA GLY A 52 1.89 1.36 15.00
C GLY A 52 0.68 0.92 14.17
N HIS A 53 -0.41 1.69 14.27
CA HIS A 53 -1.62 1.42 13.50
C HIS A 53 -1.36 1.55 12.00
N LEU A 54 -2.01 0.71 11.18
CA LEU A 54 -1.86 0.70 9.70
C LEU A 54 -1.95 2.10 9.06
N TYR A 55 -2.92 2.92 9.48
CA TYR A 55 -3.04 4.27 8.95
C TYR A 55 -1.93 5.23 9.40
N ASP A 56 -1.29 5.01 10.54
CA ASP A 56 -0.12 5.80 10.94
C ASP A 56 1.10 5.43 10.07
N VAL A 57 1.26 4.14 9.76
CA VAL A 57 2.25 3.62 8.79
C VAL A 57 2.01 4.22 7.41
N ILE A 58 0.78 4.18 6.89
CA ILE A 58 0.42 4.77 5.58
C ILE A 58 0.79 6.25 5.53
N LYS A 59 0.45 7.01 6.57
CA LYS A 59 0.76 8.45 6.63
C LYS A 59 2.27 8.72 6.66
N ALA A 60 3.04 7.88 7.36
CA ALA A 60 4.50 7.99 7.36
C ALA A 60 5.10 7.71 5.97
N ILE A 61 4.60 6.70 5.25
CA ILE A 61 5.01 6.43 3.86
C ILE A 61 4.65 7.62 2.96
N LEU A 62 3.44 8.17 3.08
CA LEU A 62 3.02 9.35 2.31
C LEU A 62 3.89 10.57 2.60
N ALA A 63 4.32 10.77 3.85
CA ALA A 63 5.22 11.84 4.22
C ALA A 63 6.59 11.73 3.53
N MET A 64 7.09 10.51 3.29
CA MET A 64 8.32 10.28 2.50
C MET A 64 8.17 10.73 1.04
N ASN A 65 6.93 10.70 0.52
CA ASN A 65 6.57 11.20 -0.81
C ASN A 65 6.26 12.72 -0.81
N GLY A 66 6.55 13.43 0.28
CA GLY A 66 6.28 14.86 0.42
C GLY A 66 4.84 15.20 0.81
N LEU A 67 3.96 14.21 1.04
CA LEU A 67 2.59 14.43 1.47
C LEU A 67 2.45 14.27 2.99
N ASN A 68 2.63 15.38 3.71
CA ASN A 68 2.52 15.39 5.17
C ASN A 68 1.05 15.55 5.62
N VAL A 69 0.45 14.45 6.08
CA VAL A 69 -0.96 14.37 6.54
C VAL A 69 -1.08 14.06 8.05
N GLY A 70 -0.01 14.39 8.79
CA GLY A 70 0.08 14.21 10.25
C GLY A 70 0.11 12.74 10.68
N SER A 71 -0.28 12.47 11.92
CA SER A 71 -0.37 11.11 12.47
C SER A 71 -1.82 10.62 12.52
N ALA A 72 -2.02 9.34 12.81
CA ALA A 72 -3.28 8.80 13.28
C ALA A 72 -3.69 9.52 14.59
N ARG A 73 -4.99 9.74 14.75
CA ARG A 73 -5.56 10.35 15.95
C ARG A 73 -5.64 9.27 17.04
N GLY A 74 -5.29 9.65 18.27
CA GLY A 74 -5.49 8.78 19.44
C GLY A 74 -6.96 8.33 19.56
N PRO A 75 -7.24 7.12 20.08
CA PRO A 75 -6.34 6.22 20.81
C PRO A 75 -5.53 5.25 19.92
N LEU A 76 -5.48 5.45 18.59
CA LEU A 76 -4.72 4.58 17.70
C LEU A 76 -3.20 4.66 17.99
N PRO A 77 -2.49 3.53 18.09
CA PRO A 77 -1.06 3.52 18.35
C PRO A 77 -0.30 4.18 17.20
N ARG A 78 0.70 4.97 17.56
CA ARG A 78 1.63 5.58 16.59
C ARG A 78 2.78 4.64 16.28
N ILE A 79 3.40 4.82 15.13
CA ILE A 79 4.64 4.12 14.80
C ILE A 79 5.76 4.47 15.78
N SER A 80 6.55 3.47 16.16
CA SER A 80 7.72 3.64 17.03
C SER A 80 9.00 3.79 16.22
N GLU A 81 10.15 4.00 16.88
CA GLU A 81 11.46 3.97 16.21
C GLU A 81 11.74 2.61 15.56
N LYS A 82 11.21 1.51 16.12
CA LYS A 82 11.37 0.16 15.58
C LYS A 82 10.67 -0.02 14.24
N ASP A 83 9.57 0.71 14.02
CA ASP A 83 8.79 0.62 12.80
C ASP A 83 9.47 1.32 11.62
N GLN A 84 10.41 2.24 11.86
CA GLN A 84 11.00 3.10 10.82
C GLN A 84 11.64 2.30 9.69
N ALA A 85 12.38 1.23 10.02
CA ALA A 85 13.01 0.37 9.04
C ALA A 85 11.96 -0.36 8.17
N GLN A 86 10.87 -0.84 8.78
CA GLN A 86 9.80 -1.53 8.08
C GLN A 86 8.97 -0.56 7.22
N VAL A 87 8.68 0.64 7.72
CA VAL A 87 8.01 1.73 6.97
C VAL A 87 8.82 2.06 5.72
N LYS A 88 10.13 2.27 5.87
CA LYS A 88 11.02 2.54 4.74
C LYS A 88 11.07 1.38 3.75
N ALA A 89 11.13 0.14 4.24
CA ALA A 89 11.11 -1.04 3.37
C ALA A 89 9.81 -1.13 2.53
N MET A 90 8.66 -0.78 3.11
CA MET A 90 7.39 -0.77 2.39
C MET A 90 7.29 0.38 1.38
N HIS A 91 7.81 1.57 1.73
CA HIS A 91 7.98 2.66 0.77
C HIS A 91 8.81 2.21 -0.44
N ASP A 92 9.97 1.61 -0.20
CA ASP A 92 10.89 1.20 -1.27
C ASP A 92 10.26 0.09 -2.14
N LEU A 93 9.51 -0.84 -1.54
CA LEU A 93 8.79 -1.90 -2.25
C LEU A 93 7.62 -1.34 -3.09
N ILE A 94 6.92 -0.31 -2.61
CA ILE A 94 5.90 0.40 -3.39
C ILE A 94 6.53 1.02 -4.64
N GLU A 95 7.65 1.74 -4.49
CA GLU A 95 8.33 2.39 -5.60
C GLU A 95 8.92 1.41 -6.61
N GLU A 96 9.40 0.25 -6.14
CA GLU A 96 9.81 -0.86 -7.01
C GLU A 96 8.62 -1.43 -7.79
N ALA A 97 7.52 -1.75 -7.11
CA ALA A 97 6.33 -2.30 -7.75
C ALA A 97 5.74 -1.33 -8.79
N LYS A 98 5.71 -0.02 -8.51
CA LYS A 98 5.28 0.99 -9.49
C LYS A 98 6.15 1.00 -10.75
N LYS A 99 7.45 0.74 -10.63
CA LYS A 99 8.35 0.63 -11.78
C LYS A 99 8.16 -0.69 -12.53
N GLU A 100 7.91 -1.78 -11.80
CA GLU A 100 7.69 -3.12 -12.38
C GLU A 100 6.41 -3.17 -13.24
N PHE A 101 5.34 -2.49 -12.81
CA PHE A 101 4.02 -2.58 -13.44
C PHE A 101 3.57 -1.29 -14.15
N LYS A 102 4.51 -0.41 -14.48
CA LYS A 102 4.25 0.86 -15.17
C LYS A 102 3.58 0.66 -16.53
#